data_AF-A0A0K2ZVV2-F1
#
_entry.id   AF-A0A0K2ZVV2-F1
#
_cell.length_a   1.000
_cell.length_b   1.000
_cell.length_c   1.000
_cell.angle_alpha   90.00
_cell.angle_beta   90.00
_cell.angle_gamma   90.00
#
_symmetry.space_group_name_H-M   'P 1'
#
loop_
_entity.id
_entity.type
_entity.pdbx_description
1 polymer ?
#
loop_
_entity_poly.entity_id
_entity_poly.type
_entity_poly.pdbx_seq_one_letter_code
_entity_poly.pdbx_strand_id
1 'polypeptide(L)'
;MAASPLPAVVAFARVAHHACFTRAAAERGVSASALSQAVRALEAQLGVRLLHRTTLGLAQGFESVVAADVAAGRLLRVLDDWQQPFAGFHLYYPAREHLAPKLRVFIDHLRAANAAAG
;
A
#
# COMPACT_ATOMS: atom_id res chain seq x y z
N MET A 1 -14.43 39.19 -15.79
CA MET A 1 -15.55 38.31 -15.36
C MET A 1 -14.97 37.11 -14.62
N ALA A 2 -15.05 37.09 -13.29
CA ALA A 2 -14.58 35.92 -12.53
C ALA A 2 -15.50 34.73 -12.85
N ALA A 3 -14.96 33.66 -13.44
CA ALA A 3 -15.71 32.44 -13.67
C ALA A 3 -16.25 31.90 -12.33
N SER A 4 -17.46 31.33 -12.34
CA SER A 4 -18.07 30.77 -11.13
C SER A 4 -17.14 29.73 -10.49
N PRO A 5 -16.83 29.81 -9.18
CA PRO A 5 -15.92 28.88 -8.51
C PRO A 5 -16.55 27.50 -8.27
N LEU A 6 -17.85 27.34 -8.52
CA LEU A 6 -18.61 26.12 -8.25
C LEU A 6 -17.96 24.85 -8.85
N PRO A 7 -17.48 24.83 -10.11
CA PRO A 7 -16.84 23.63 -10.67
C PRO A 7 -15.54 23.25 -9.95
N ALA A 8 -14.79 24.23 -9.46
CA ALA A 8 -13.52 24.05 -8.78
C ALA A 8 -13.71 23.62 -7.31
N VAL A 9 -14.72 24.17 -6.62
CA VAL A 9 -15.13 23.70 -5.28
C VAL A 9 -15.60 22.25 -5.35
N VAL A 10 -16.41 21.90 -6.35
CA VAL A 10 -16.84 20.51 -6.58
C VAL A 10 -15.65 19.60 -6.91
N ALA A 11 -14.62 20.10 -7.60
CA ALA A 11 -13.38 19.36 -7.84
C ALA A 11 -12.60 19.09 -6.55
N PHE A 12 -12.40 20.11 -5.71
CA PHE A 12 -11.75 19.97 -4.41
C PHE A 12 -12.48 18.99 -3.50
N ALA A 13 -13.80 19.14 -3.32
CA ALA A 13 -14.61 18.29 -2.46
C ALA A 13 -14.47 16.80 -2.85
N ARG A 14 -14.44 16.49 -4.15
CA ARG A 14 -14.23 15.13 -4.65
C ARG A 14 -12.82 14.60 -4.37
N VAL A 15 -11.77 15.40 -4.59
CA VAL A 15 -10.40 14.96 -4.28
C VAL A 15 -10.21 14.73 -2.78
N ALA A 16 -10.76 15.61 -1.94
CA ALA A 16 -10.73 15.45 -0.49
C ALA A 16 -11.45 14.17 -0.05
N HIS A 17 -12.59 13.85 -0.68
CA HIS A 17 -13.35 12.64 -0.40
C HIS A 17 -12.58 11.35 -0.78
N HIS A 18 -11.92 11.30 -1.94
CA HIS A 18 -11.21 10.09 -2.38
C HIS A 18 -9.76 9.98 -1.91
N ALA A 19 -9.18 11.04 -1.34
CA ALA A 19 -7.76 11.18 -1.03
C ALA A 19 -6.82 10.83 -2.22
N CYS A 20 -7.34 10.85 -3.45
CA CYS A 20 -6.62 10.40 -4.64
C CYS A 20 -7.11 11.14 -5.90
N PHE A 21 -6.21 11.86 -6.56
CA PHE A 21 -6.50 12.65 -7.76
C PHE A 21 -6.87 11.78 -8.96
N THR A 22 -6.19 10.65 -9.16
CA THR A 22 -6.47 9.74 -10.28
C THR A 22 -7.88 9.17 -10.18
N ARG A 23 -8.28 8.75 -8.97
CA ARG A 23 -9.62 8.21 -8.71
C ARG A 23 -10.70 9.27 -8.89
N ALA A 24 -10.52 10.45 -8.28
CA ALA A 24 -11.48 11.55 -8.37
C ALA A 24 -11.67 12.09 -9.80
N ALA A 25 -10.65 11.97 -10.67
CA ALA A 25 -10.72 12.43 -12.05
C ALA A 25 -11.45 11.44 -12.97
N ALA A 26 -11.22 10.13 -12.75
CA ALA A 26 -11.91 9.07 -13.48
C ALA A 26 -13.44 9.17 -13.33
N GLU A 27 -13.95 9.46 -12.12
CA GLU A 27 -15.39 9.64 -11.88
C GLU A 27 -16.01 10.81 -12.64
N ARG A 28 -15.22 11.83 -12.97
CA ARG A 28 -15.68 13.03 -13.66
C ARG A 28 -15.49 12.97 -15.18
N GLY A 29 -14.89 11.91 -15.70
CA GLY A 29 -14.53 11.82 -17.13
C GLY A 29 -13.49 12.85 -17.55
N VAL A 30 -12.63 13.29 -16.63
CA VAL A 30 -11.54 14.25 -16.89
C VAL A 30 -10.19 13.64 -16.52
N SER A 31 -9.11 14.27 -16.96
CA SER A 31 -7.77 13.86 -16.56
C SER A 31 -7.44 14.26 -15.12
N ALA A 32 -6.57 13.49 -14.46
CA ALA A 32 -6.07 13.82 -13.12
C ALA A 32 -5.34 15.17 -13.09
N SER A 33 -4.70 15.57 -14.19
CA SER A 33 -4.05 16.88 -14.33
C SER A 33 -5.06 18.03 -14.40
N ALA A 34 -6.16 17.87 -15.15
CA ALA A 34 -7.22 18.88 -15.21
C ALA A 34 -7.86 19.11 -13.82
N LEU A 35 -8.08 18.03 -13.06
CA LEU A 35 -8.60 18.12 -11.70
C LEU A 35 -7.58 18.79 -10.74
N SER A 36 -6.30 18.44 -10.86
CA SER A 36 -5.21 19.05 -10.08
C SER A 36 -5.07 20.55 -10.35
N GLN A 37 -5.21 20.98 -11.60
CA GLN A 37 -5.20 22.38 -12.02
C GLN A 37 -6.41 23.15 -11.47
N ALA A 38 -7.62 22.57 -11.53
CA ALA A 38 -8.82 23.19 -10.97
C ALA A 38 -8.69 23.46 -9.45
N VAL A 39 -8.13 22.52 -8.70
CA VAL A 39 -7.85 22.71 -7.27
C VAL A 39 -6.78 23.79 -7.03
N ARG A 40 -5.71 23.85 -7.85
CA ARG A 40 -4.69 24.92 -7.75
C ARG A 40 -5.29 26.29 -8.02
N ALA A 41 -6.16 26.40 -9.01
CA ALA A 41 -6.82 27.66 -9.35
C ALA A 41 -7.71 28.13 -8.18
N LEU A 42 -8.43 27.21 -7.52
CA LEU A 42 -9.22 27.53 -6.33
C LEU A 42 -8.35 27.97 -5.15
N GLU A 43 -7.26 27.25 -4.85
CA GLU A 43 -6.30 27.63 -3.81
C GLU A 43 -5.72 29.03 -4.07
N ALA A 44 -5.38 29.34 -5.33
CA ALA A 44 -4.87 30.64 -5.73
C ALA A 44 -5.92 31.75 -5.58
N GLN A 45 -7.17 31.49 -5.94
CA GLN A 45 -8.25 32.46 -5.81
C GLN A 45 -8.60 32.75 -4.34
N LEU A 46 -8.51 31.74 -3.48
CA LEU A 46 -8.80 31.87 -2.04
C LEU A 46 -7.60 32.31 -1.20
N GLY A 47 -6.38 32.25 -1.75
CA GLY A 47 -5.15 32.57 -1.02
C GLY A 47 -4.81 31.58 0.10
N VAL A 48 -5.40 30.37 0.08
CA VAL A 48 -5.20 29.34 1.11
C VAL A 48 -4.87 27.99 0.47
N ARG A 49 -4.04 27.19 1.15
CA ARG A 49 -3.73 25.82 0.74
C ARG A 49 -4.82 24.88 1.25
N LEU A 50 -5.58 24.29 0.33
CA LEU A 50 -6.72 23.42 0.64
C LEU A 50 -6.31 21.95 0.76
N LEU A 51 -5.31 21.51 -0.01
CA LEU A 51 -4.81 20.13 0.03
C LEU A 51 -3.29 20.05 0.25
N HIS A 52 -2.88 19.22 1.21
CA HIS A 52 -1.50 18.80 1.34
C HIS A 52 -1.26 17.60 0.42
N ARG A 53 -0.87 17.87 -0.84
CA ARG A 53 -0.71 16.85 -1.88
C ARG A 53 0.59 16.07 -1.66
N THR A 54 0.50 14.98 -0.92
CA THR A 54 1.56 13.97 -0.79
C THR A 54 1.06 12.68 -1.43
N THR A 55 1.88 12.04 -2.26
CA THR A 55 1.55 10.72 -2.80
C THR A 55 1.69 9.70 -1.67
N LEU A 56 0.60 9.13 -1.16
CA LEU A 56 0.69 7.98 -0.25
C LEU A 56 0.52 6.69 -1.06
N GLY A 57 1.55 5.84 -1.02
CA GLY A 57 1.60 4.56 -1.71
C GLY A 57 1.41 3.40 -0.73
N LEU A 58 0.93 2.28 -1.27
CA LEU A 58 0.88 1.01 -0.55
C LEU A 58 1.95 0.08 -1.11
N ALA A 59 2.61 -0.65 -0.23
CA ALA A 59 3.61 -1.63 -0.59
C ALA A 59 3.38 -2.89 0.25
N GLN A 60 3.50 -4.05 -0.39
CA GLN A 60 3.53 -5.34 0.30
C GLN A 60 4.98 -5.82 0.33
N GLY A 61 5.47 -6.14 1.53
CA GLY A 61 6.85 -6.59 1.74
C GLY A 61 6.93 -7.57 2.90
N PHE A 62 8.07 -8.27 2.99
CA PHE A 62 8.34 -9.12 4.15
C PHE A 62 8.53 -8.27 5.41
N GLU A 63 8.05 -8.75 6.55
CA GLU A 63 8.13 -8.04 7.83
C GLU A 63 9.56 -7.63 8.16
N SER A 64 10.53 -8.51 7.92
CA SER A 64 11.96 -8.22 8.15
C SER A 64 12.46 -6.97 7.41
N VAL A 65 11.89 -6.63 6.26
CA VAL A 65 12.27 -5.48 5.44
C VAL A 65 11.61 -4.20 5.92
N VAL A 66 10.37 -4.26 6.41
CA VAL A 66 9.57 -3.08 6.78
C VAL A 66 9.51 -2.82 8.28
N ALA A 67 9.96 -3.76 9.12
CA ALA A 67 9.83 -3.68 10.58
C ALA A 67 10.46 -2.42 11.17
N ALA A 68 11.64 -2.02 10.70
CA ALA A 68 12.33 -0.82 11.17
C ALA A 68 11.56 0.47 10.84
N ASP A 69 10.93 0.54 9.66
CA ASP A 69 10.12 1.69 9.24
C ASP A 69 8.78 1.78 9.95
N VAL A 70 8.18 0.62 10.25
CA VAL A 70 6.97 0.56 11.09
C VAL A 70 7.27 1.00 12.52
N ALA A 71 8.33 0.45 13.14
CA ALA A 71 8.72 0.81 14.50
C ALA A 71 9.05 2.31 14.63
N ALA A 72 9.64 2.90 13.58
CA ALA A 72 9.94 4.32 13.53
C ALA A 72 8.76 5.20 13.08
N GLY A 73 7.57 4.64 12.81
CA GLY A 73 6.36 5.38 12.42
C GLY A 73 6.37 5.96 10.99
N ARG A 74 7.33 5.54 10.13
CA ARG A 74 7.41 5.96 8.73
C ARG A 74 6.44 5.19 7.83
N LEU A 75 6.11 3.96 8.22
CA LEU A 75 5.09 3.13 7.59
C LEU A 75 4.02 2.78 8.61
N LEU A 76 2.78 2.81 8.17
CA LEU A 76 1.65 2.31 8.94
C LEU A 76 1.29 0.93 8.38
N ARG A 77 1.20 -0.07 9.26
CA ARG A 77 0.58 -1.33 8.90
C ARG A 77 -0.90 -1.08 8.65
N VAL A 78 -1.39 -1.65 7.55
CA VAL A 78 -2.78 -1.55 7.12
C VAL A 78 -3.17 -2.92 6.58
N LEU A 79 -4.45 -3.27 6.72
CA LEU A 79 -5.00 -4.55 6.25
C LEU A 79 -4.44 -5.80 6.96
N ASP A 80 -3.99 -5.68 8.22
CA ASP A 80 -3.46 -6.81 9.00
C ASP A 80 -4.48 -7.98 9.07
N ASP A 81 -5.77 -7.68 9.24
CA ASP A 81 -6.85 -8.68 9.30
C ASP A 81 -7.05 -9.48 8.00
N TRP A 82 -6.50 -8.99 6.89
CA TRP A 82 -6.63 -9.58 5.56
C TRP A 82 -5.37 -10.31 5.12
N GLN A 83 -4.36 -10.38 5.98
CA GLN A 83 -3.09 -11.02 5.66
C GLN A 83 -3.24 -12.55 5.72
N GLN A 84 -2.94 -13.21 4.59
CA GLN A 84 -2.85 -14.67 4.55
C GLN A 84 -1.71 -15.14 5.46
N PRO A 85 -1.89 -16.22 6.23
CA PRO A 85 -0.79 -16.86 6.95
C PRO A 85 0.32 -17.22 5.97
N PHE A 86 1.50 -16.63 6.16
CA PHE A 86 2.66 -16.98 5.36
C PHE A 86 3.20 -18.32 5.86
N ALA A 87 3.08 -19.37 5.06
CA ALA A 87 3.51 -20.73 5.39
C ALA A 87 5.04 -20.88 5.58
N GLY A 88 5.79 -19.77 5.53
CA GLY A 88 7.23 -19.74 5.65
C GLY A 88 7.95 -20.08 4.35
N PHE A 89 9.27 -20.17 4.44
CA PHE A 89 10.10 -20.60 3.33
C PHE A 89 10.26 -22.12 3.32
N HIS A 90 10.22 -22.72 2.13
CA HIS A 90 10.56 -24.13 1.96
C HIS A 90 12.06 -24.27 1.68
N LEU A 91 12.80 -24.87 2.61
CA LEU A 91 14.23 -25.16 2.41
C LEU A 91 14.48 -26.20 1.29
N TYR A 92 13.48 -27.05 1.02
CA TYR A 92 13.58 -28.11 0.03
C TYR A 92 12.21 -28.40 -0.58
N TYR A 93 12.14 -28.42 -1.91
CA TYR A 93 10.96 -28.88 -2.66
C TYR A 93 11.18 -30.33 -3.12
N PRO A 94 10.35 -31.29 -2.69
CA PRO A 94 10.54 -32.70 -3.02
C PRO A 94 10.18 -32.95 -4.50
N ALA A 95 11.19 -32.99 -5.36
CA ALA A 95 11.02 -33.25 -6.79
C ALA A 95 11.08 -34.74 -7.16
N ARG A 96 11.30 -35.65 -6.19
CA ARG A 96 11.50 -37.09 -6.42
C ARG A 96 10.75 -37.87 -5.34
N GLU A 97 10.03 -38.93 -5.72
CA GLU A 97 9.29 -39.79 -4.78
C GLU A 97 10.18 -40.39 -3.68
N HIS A 98 11.46 -40.64 -3.97
CA HIS A 98 12.40 -41.28 -3.04
C HIS A 98 13.48 -40.29 -2.56
N LEU A 99 13.26 -39.68 -1.39
CA LEU A 99 14.25 -38.86 -0.68
C LEU A 99 15.44 -39.72 -0.21
N ALA A 100 16.67 -39.22 -0.42
CA ALA A 100 17.87 -39.86 0.11
C ALA A 100 17.82 -39.94 1.66
N PRO A 101 18.22 -41.06 2.29
CA PRO A 101 18.07 -41.27 3.74
C PRO A 101 18.70 -40.16 4.60
N LYS A 102 19.87 -39.65 4.21
CA LYS A 102 20.55 -38.56 4.94
C LYS A 102 19.75 -37.26 4.94
N LEU A 103 19.11 -36.94 3.81
CA LEU A 103 18.29 -35.73 3.68
C LEU A 103 16.97 -35.86 4.46
N ARG A 104 16.37 -37.07 4.48
CA ARG A 104 15.20 -37.38 5.31
C ARG A 104 15.50 -37.11 6.79
N VAL A 105 16.54 -37.73 7.33
CA VAL A 105 16.93 -37.58 8.74
C VAL A 105 17.22 -36.12 9.10
N PHE A 106 17.89 -35.38 8.19
CA PHE A 106 18.14 -33.95 8.37
C PHE A 106 16.84 -33.12 8.41
N ILE A 107 15.90 -33.37 7.48
CA ILE A 107 14.61 -32.68 7.46
C ILE A 107 13.80 -33.00 8.72
N ASP A 108 13.78 -34.26 9.16
CA ASP A 108 13.06 -34.69 10.36
C ASP A 108 13.63 -34.01 11.62
N HIS A 109 14.96 -33.91 11.71
CA HIS A 109 15.63 -33.17 12.78
C HIS A 109 15.24 -31.69 12.80
N LEU A 110 15.27 -31.01 11.65
CA LEU A 110 14.88 -29.59 11.56
C LEU A 110 13.39 -29.39 11.88
N ARG A 111 12.51 -30.29 11.46
CA ARG A 111 11.08 -30.23 11.80
C ARG A 111 10.85 -30.36 13.31
N ALA A 112 11.54 -31.30 13.95
CA ALA A 112 11.46 -31.48 15.41
C ALA A 112 11.97 -30.24 16.17
N ALA A 113 13.08 -29.66 15.72
CA ALA A 113 13.63 -28.43 16.29
C ALA A 113 12.68 -27.24 16.14
N ASN A 114 12.08 -27.06 14.96
CA ASN A 114 11.11 -25.97 14.71
C ASN A 114 9.83 -26.13 15.54
N ALA A 115 9.34 -27.35 15.73
CA ALA A 115 8.13 -27.61 16.53
C ALA A 115 8.33 -27.32 18.03
N ALA A 116 9.58 -27.38 18.53
CA ALA A 116 9.92 -27.05 19.92
C ALA A 116 10.18 -25.55 20.15
N ALA A 117 10.29 -24.75 19.08
CA ALA A 117 10.65 -23.34 19.13
C ALA A 117 9.49 -22.38 18.83
N GLY A 118 8.31 -22.89 18.48
CA GLY A 118 7.06 -22.13 18.33
C GLY A 118 6.21 -22.18 19.60
#